data_AF-A0A2A2WU15-F1
#
_entry.id   AF-A0A2A2WU15-F1
#
_cell.length_a   1.000
_cell.length_b   1.000
_cell.length_c   1.000
_cell.angle_alpha   90.00
_cell.angle_beta   90.00
_cell.angle_gamma   90.00
#
_symmetry.space_group_name_H-M   'P 1'
#
loop_
_entity.id
_entity.type
_entity.pdbx_description
1 polymer ?
#
loop_
_entity_poly.entity_id
_entity_poly.type
_entity_poly.pdbx_seq_one_letter_code
_entity_poly.pdbx_strand_id
1 'polypeptide(L)'
;MNQRSSVFDRLSDRVMNLDSPAYGDERERTVFMEASAFGLSVGLYAGLVGSVVNAAFGLILLPTVLLVLTILPAAATQWYARRRGVHLNALAEKSGARSTMVTMVAVCALMALTFAAMTYTVFAGQPLLPFPSVTVTPGDGPLGGAAQGAVVGGMVGAVAGIIGSVLSYRKANRRK
;
A
#
# COMPACT_ATOMS: atom_id res chain seq x y z
N MET A 1 7.51 -20.95 27.94
CA MET A 1 8.57 -20.73 26.92
C MET A 1 8.87 -19.23 26.92
N ASN A 2 10.00 -18.80 27.49
CA ASN A 2 10.32 -17.40 27.74
C ASN A 2 10.72 -16.67 26.45
N GLN A 3 9.77 -16.05 25.76
CA GLN A 3 10.10 -15.05 24.73
C GLN A 3 10.53 -13.76 25.44
N ARG A 4 11.83 -13.42 25.34
CA ARG A 4 12.33 -12.10 25.72
C ARG A 4 11.58 -11.05 24.90
N SER A 5 10.68 -10.29 25.53
CA SER A 5 9.90 -9.24 24.87
C SER A 5 10.81 -8.10 24.42
N SER A 6 11.14 -8.07 23.12
CA SER A 6 11.90 -6.96 22.55
C SER A 6 11.04 -5.69 22.55
N VAL A 7 11.68 -4.52 22.54
CA VAL A 7 10.97 -3.22 22.52
C VAL A 7 9.99 -3.13 21.34
N PHE A 8 10.36 -3.70 20.20
CA PHE A 8 9.52 -3.76 19.00
C PHE A 8 8.27 -4.63 19.18
N ASP A 9 8.34 -5.73 19.94
CA ASP A 9 7.16 -6.56 20.20
C ASP A 9 6.14 -5.79 21.03
N ARG A 10 6.59 -5.13 22.11
CA ARG A 10 5.73 -4.31 22.97
C ARG A 10 5.11 -3.14 22.21
N LEU A 11 5.85 -2.56 21.27
CA LEU A 11 5.38 -1.45 20.45
C LEU A 11 4.35 -1.93 19.43
N SER A 12 4.58 -3.10 18.80
CA SER A 12 3.60 -3.71 17.91
C SER A 12 2.31 -4.10 18.63
N ASP A 13 2.41 -4.66 19.84
CA ASP A 13 1.24 -5.05 20.64
C ASP A 13 0.44 -3.82 21.07
N ARG A 14 1.12 -2.71 21.43
CA ARG A 14 0.48 -1.43 21.76
C ARG A 14 -0.22 -0.78 20.56
N VAL A 15 0.37 -0.87 19.36
CA VAL A 15 -0.24 -0.31 18.14
C VAL A 15 -1.40 -1.17 17.65
N MET A 16 -1.28 -2.50 17.72
CA MET A 16 -2.30 -3.41 17.18
C MET A 16 -3.47 -3.65 18.12
N ASN A 17 -3.29 -3.44 19.44
CA ASN A 17 -4.32 -3.60 20.48
C ASN A 17 -5.20 -4.85 20.28
N LEU A 18 -4.54 -6.00 20.13
CA LEU A 18 -5.20 -7.26 19.75
C LEU A 18 -6.13 -7.83 20.83
N ASP A 19 -6.00 -7.37 22.08
CA ASP A 19 -6.89 -7.71 23.20
C ASP A 19 -8.20 -6.89 23.19
N SER A 20 -8.41 -6.06 22.16
CA SER A 20 -9.66 -5.31 21.98
C SER A 20 -10.84 -6.27 21.75
N PRO A 21 -12.02 -5.99 22.34
CA PRO A 21 -13.26 -6.74 22.07
C PRO A 21 -13.64 -6.82 20.59
N ALA A 22 -13.11 -5.92 19.75
CA ALA A 22 -13.29 -5.93 18.29
C ALA A 22 -12.75 -7.19 17.61
N TYR A 23 -11.86 -7.95 18.25
CA TYR A 23 -11.34 -9.22 17.75
C TYR A 23 -11.99 -10.45 18.41
N GLY A 24 -12.97 -10.24 19.30
CA GLY A 24 -13.61 -11.30 20.08
C GLY A 24 -14.66 -12.10 19.31
N ASP A 25 -15.32 -11.51 18.32
CA ASP A 25 -16.24 -12.22 17.41
C ASP A 25 -15.46 -12.78 16.20
N GLU A 26 -15.49 -14.10 16.04
CA GLU A 26 -14.83 -14.82 14.94
C GLU A 26 -15.35 -14.37 13.57
N ARG A 27 -16.63 -14.00 13.46
CA ARG A 27 -17.23 -13.54 12.21
C ARG A 27 -16.71 -12.16 11.84
N GLU A 28 -16.72 -11.20 12.77
CA GLU A 28 -16.23 -9.85 12.54
C GLU A 28 -14.72 -9.85 12.20
N ARG A 29 -13.96 -10.70 12.90
CA ARG A 29 -12.53 -10.90 12.63
C ARG A 29 -12.27 -11.42 11.21
N THR A 30 -13.09 -12.37 10.73
CA THR A 30 -12.93 -12.93 9.39
C THR A 30 -13.16 -11.86 8.32
N VAL A 31 -14.28 -11.13 8.42
CA VAL A 31 -14.61 -10.04 7.48
C VAL A 31 -13.54 -8.94 7.50
N PHE A 32 -13.03 -8.58 8.68
CA PHE A 32 -11.97 -7.59 8.81
C PHE A 32 -10.66 -8.05 8.15
N MET A 33 -10.30 -9.32 8.29
CA MET A 33 -9.12 -9.89 7.64
C MET A 33 -9.26 -9.93 6.12
N GLU A 34 -10.43 -10.30 5.60
CA GLU A 34 -10.73 -10.27 4.16
C GLU A 34 -10.66 -8.85 3.60
N ALA A 35 -11.29 -7.88 4.26
CA ALA A 35 -11.25 -6.47 3.85
C ALA A 35 -9.82 -5.90 3.90
N SER A 36 -9.04 -6.25 4.92
CA SER A 36 -7.64 -5.83 5.04
C SER A 36 -6.77 -6.46 3.94
N ALA A 37 -6.97 -7.74 3.64
CA ALA A 37 -6.27 -8.42 2.56
C ALA A 37 -6.60 -7.82 1.18
N PHE A 38 -7.87 -7.48 0.95
CA PHE A 38 -8.29 -6.77 -0.25
C PHE A 38 -7.63 -5.39 -0.34
N GLY A 39 -7.70 -4.59 0.73
CA GLY A 39 -7.08 -3.25 0.77
C GLY A 39 -5.57 -3.28 0.51
N LEU A 40 -4.86 -4.24 1.12
CA LEU A 40 -3.42 -4.45 0.88
C LEU A 40 -3.13 -4.86 -0.57
N SER A 41 -3.98 -5.71 -1.17
CA SER A 41 -3.83 -6.13 -2.56
C SER A 41 -4.05 -4.96 -3.53
N VAL A 42 -5.08 -4.13 -3.29
CA VAL A 42 -5.32 -2.91 -4.08
C VAL A 42 -4.15 -1.94 -3.95
N GLY A 43 -3.64 -1.73 -2.74
CA GLY A 43 -2.48 -0.89 -2.49
C GLY A 43 -1.21 -1.37 -3.20
N LEU A 44 -0.96 -2.69 -3.19
CA LEU A 44 0.14 -3.33 -3.91
C LEU A 44 0.04 -3.04 -5.42
N TYR A 45 -1.12 -3.30 -6.04
CA TYR A 45 -1.30 -3.06 -7.47
C TYR A 45 -1.23 -1.57 -7.82
N ALA A 46 -1.81 -0.69 -7.01
CA ALA A 46 -1.74 0.75 -7.21
C ALA A 46 -0.29 1.25 -7.17
N GLY A 47 0.51 0.77 -6.21
CA GLY A 47 1.93 1.11 -6.11
C GLY A 47 2.74 0.59 -7.30
N LEU A 48 2.50 -0.65 -7.74
CA LEU A 48 3.17 -1.24 -8.91
C LEU A 48 2.81 -0.51 -10.21
N VAL A 49 1.52 -0.23 -10.45
CA VAL A 49 1.07 0.55 -11.62
C VAL A 49 1.65 1.96 -11.56
N GLY A 50 1.63 2.59 -10.39
CA GLY A 50 2.27 3.88 -10.16
C GLY A 50 3.76 3.86 -10.52
N SER A 51 4.50 2.81 -10.14
CA SER A 51 5.91 2.65 -10.50
C SER A 51 6.10 2.55 -12.02
N VAL A 52 5.31 1.73 -12.73
CA VAL A 52 5.39 1.59 -14.19
C VAL A 52 5.15 2.94 -14.87
N VAL A 53 4.09 3.65 -14.48
CA VAL A 53 3.71 4.94 -15.08
C VAL A 53 4.84 5.96 -14.89
N ASN A 54 5.37 6.08 -13.67
CA ASN A 54 6.44 7.04 -13.39
C ASN A 54 7.75 6.67 -14.10
N ALA A 55 8.06 5.38 -14.22
CA ALA A 55 9.23 4.91 -14.96
C ALA A 55 9.10 5.22 -16.46
N ALA A 56 7.90 5.12 -17.04
CA ALA A 56 7.65 5.47 -18.43
C ALA A 56 7.91 6.96 -18.72
N PHE A 57 7.62 7.83 -17.75
CA PHE A 57 7.95 9.27 -17.81
C PHE A 57 9.42 9.59 -17.48
N GLY A 58 10.27 8.59 -17.26
CA GLY A 58 11.70 8.74 -16.98
C GLY A 58 12.05 9.17 -15.56
N LEU A 59 11.09 9.17 -14.63
CA LEU A 59 11.40 9.38 -13.21
C LEU A 59 12.02 8.10 -12.68
N ILE A 60 13.31 8.11 -12.30
CA ILE A 60 14.01 6.89 -11.84
C ILE A 60 13.83 6.68 -10.33
N LEU A 61 13.88 7.76 -9.55
CA LEU A 61 13.81 7.67 -8.09
C LEU A 61 12.41 7.28 -7.60
N LEU A 62 11.37 7.86 -8.18
CA LEU A 62 9.99 7.68 -7.70
C LEU A 62 9.48 6.24 -7.84
N PRO A 63 9.64 5.55 -8.99
CA PRO A 63 9.33 4.13 -9.11
C PRO A 63 10.10 3.27 -8.12
N THR A 64 11.36 3.59 -7.87
CA THR A 64 12.19 2.84 -6.90
C THR A 64 11.61 2.93 -5.49
N VAL A 65 11.24 4.14 -5.06
CA VAL A 65 10.59 4.36 -3.75
C VAL A 65 9.25 3.64 -3.69
N LEU A 66 8.42 3.74 -4.73
CA LEU A 66 7.13 3.07 -4.78
C LEU A 66 7.27 1.54 -4.71
N LEU A 67 8.22 0.95 -5.45
CA LEU A 67 8.51 -0.49 -5.37
C LEU A 67 8.91 -0.90 -3.94
N VAL A 68 9.79 -0.15 -3.28
CA VAL A 68 10.18 -0.43 -1.88
C VAL A 68 8.97 -0.35 -0.95
N LEU A 69 8.12 0.67 -1.10
CA LEU A 69 6.92 0.84 -0.30
C LEU A 69 5.89 -0.27 -0.53
N THR A 70 5.79 -0.83 -1.74
CA THR A 70 4.89 -1.97 -2.01
C THR A 70 5.36 -3.27 -1.35
N ILE A 71 6.67 -3.44 -1.12
CA ILE A 71 7.23 -4.61 -0.45
C ILE A 71 7.07 -4.54 1.07
N LEU A 72 7.01 -3.32 1.62
CA LEU A 72 7.04 -3.07 3.06
C LEU A 72 5.93 -3.80 3.84
N PRO A 73 4.64 -3.79 3.41
CA PRO A 73 3.60 -4.53 4.11
C PRO A 73 3.86 -6.03 4.16
N ALA A 74 4.26 -6.64 3.03
CA ALA A 74 4.55 -8.07 2.96
C ALA A 74 5.73 -8.45 3.87
N ALA A 75 6.78 -7.63 3.88
CA ALA A 75 7.92 -7.82 4.77
C ALA A 75 7.53 -7.70 6.26
N ALA A 76 6.71 -6.71 6.60
CA ALA A 76 6.20 -6.52 7.96
C ALA A 76 5.31 -7.70 8.41
N THR A 77 4.39 -8.15 7.56
CA THR A 77 3.54 -9.32 7.83
C THR A 77 4.38 -10.58 8.03
N GLN A 78 5.37 -10.82 7.17
CA GLN A 78 6.26 -11.97 7.28
C GLN A 78 7.11 -11.93 8.56
N TRP A 79 7.67 -10.76 8.89
CA TRP A 79 8.44 -10.56 10.12
C TRP A 79 7.59 -10.84 11.36
N TYR A 80 6.37 -10.30 11.40
CA TYR A 80 5.45 -10.45 12.52
C TYR A 80 4.98 -11.90 12.68
N ALA A 81 4.56 -12.55 11.58
CA ALA A 81 4.12 -13.94 11.59
C ALA A 81 5.23 -14.89 12.06
N ARG A 82 6.46 -14.70 11.57
CA ARG A 82 7.62 -15.51 11.96
C ARG A 82 7.93 -15.41 13.45
N ARG A 83 7.81 -14.21 14.06
CA ARG A 83 8.01 -14.05 15.52
C ARG A 83 6.99 -14.82 16.35
N ARG A 84 5.81 -15.10 15.79
CA ARG A 84 4.74 -15.87 16.42
C ARG A 84 4.72 -17.34 15.99
N GLY A 85 5.79 -17.82 15.34
CA GLY A 85 5.92 -19.21 14.91
C GLY A 85 5.04 -19.59 13.71
N VAL A 86 4.45 -18.61 13.02
CA VAL A 86 3.63 -18.86 11.82
C VAL A 86 4.50 -18.69 10.57
N HIS A 87 4.67 -19.78 9.83
CA HIS A 87 5.43 -19.81 8.59
C HIS A 87 4.49 -19.59 7.39
N LEU A 88 4.40 -18.36 6.91
CA LEU A 88 3.51 -17.98 5.79
C LEU A 88 3.77 -18.79 4.51
N ASN A 89 5.02 -19.19 4.25
CA ASN A 89 5.35 -20.01 3.07
C ASN A 89 4.64 -21.37 3.09
N ALA A 90 4.56 -22.01 4.26
CA ALA A 90 3.85 -23.28 4.42
C ALA A 90 2.32 -23.13 4.33
N LEU A 91 1.79 -21.93 4.61
CA LEU A 91 0.38 -21.62 4.36
C LEU A 91 0.12 -21.37 2.87
N ALA A 92 1.04 -20.70 2.18
CA ALA A 92 0.95 -20.44 0.74
C ALA A 92 1.02 -21.73 -0.09
N GLU A 93 1.76 -22.75 0.36
CA GLU A 93 1.76 -24.08 -0.28
C GLU A 93 0.39 -24.78 -0.22
N LYS A 94 -0.43 -24.45 0.78
CA LYS A 94 -1.79 -24.99 0.94
C LYS A 94 -2.84 -24.15 0.22
N SER A 95 -2.51 -22.93 -0.22
CA SER A 95 -3.43 -22.11 -1.01
C SER A 95 -3.47 -22.59 -2.45
N GLY A 96 -4.60 -22.41 -3.12
CA GLY A 96 -4.77 -22.89 -4.50
C GLY A 96 -3.69 -22.32 -5.43
N ALA A 97 -2.88 -23.22 -6.01
CA ALA A 97 -1.72 -22.87 -6.83
C ALA A 97 -2.04 -21.85 -7.94
N ARG A 98 -3.23 -21.92 -8.52
CA ARG A 98 -3.68 -21.02 -9.60
C ARG A 98 -3.83 -19.57 -9.14
N SER A 99 -4.39 -19.32 -7.95
CA SER A 99 -4.58 -17.96 -7.46
C SER A 99 -3.25 -17.31 -7.11
N THR A 100 -2.38 -18.04 -6.41
CA THR A 100 -1.03 -17.58 -6.05
C THR A 100 -0.19 -17.30 -7.30
N MET A 101 -0.29 -18.17 -8.31
CA MET A 101 0.42 -18.00 -9.57
C MET A 101 -0.04 -16.76 -10.34
N VAL A 102 -1.35 -16.50 -10.44
CA VAL A 102 -1.86 -15.30 -11.13
C VAL A 102 -1.34 -14.02 -10.49
N THR A 103 -1.41 -13.93 -9.16
CA THR A 103 -0.90 -12.77 -8.42
C THR A 103 0.61 -12.62 -8.63
N MET A 104 1.37 -13.71 -8.53
CA MET A 104 2.82 -13.69 -8.70
C MET A 104 3.23 -13.27 -10.11
N VAL A 105 2.58 -13.82 -11.15
CA VAL A 105 2.81 -13.44 -12.54
C VAL A 105 2.49 -11.97 -12.77
N ALA A 106 1.37 -11.47 -12.25
CA ALA A 106 1.00 -10.06 -12.38
C ALA A 106 2.04 -9.12 -11.72
N VAL A 107 2.50 -9.46 -10.51
CA VAL A 107 3.53 -8.68 -9.79
C VAL A 107 4.86 -8.71 -10.55
N CYS A 108 5.32 -9.89 -10.96
CA CYS A 108 6.56 -10.04 -11.72
C CYS A 108 6.50 -9.29 -13.06
N ALA A 109 5.37 -9.35 -13.76
CA ALA A 109 5.18 -8.64 -15.03
C ALA A 109 5.26 -7.11 -14.85
N LEU A 110 4.54 -6.55 -13.88
CA LEU A 110 4.58 -5.10 -13.61
C LEU A 110 5.96 -4.63 -13.14
N MET A 111 6.63 -5.44 -12.31
CA MET A 111 7.98 -5.14 -11.87
C MET A 111 8.99 -5.20 -13.02
N ALA A 112 8.90 -6.20 -13.89
CA ALA A 112 9.73 -6.30 -15.09
C ALA A 112 9.49 -5.13 -16.04
N LEU A 113 8.23 -4.72 -16.25
CA LEU A 113 7.90 -3.54 -17.06
C LEU A 113 8.48 -2.26 -16.47
N THR A 114 8.42 -2.10 -15.14
CA THR A 114 9.02 -0.95 -14.45
C THR A 114 10.52 -0.89 -14.70
N PHE A 115 11.24 -1.99 -14.47
CA PHE A 115 12.68 -2.05 -14.69
C PHE A 115 13.03 -1.87 -16.17
N ALA A 116 12.28 -2.46 -17.10
CA ALA A 116 12.49 -2.28 -18.53
C ALA A 116 12.37 -0.80 -18.95
N ALA A 117 11.37 -0.07 -18.45
CA ALA A 117 11.21 1.35 -18.71
C ALA A 117 12.34 2.20 -18.11
N MET A 118 12.78 1.89 -16.89
CA MET A 118 13.92 2.54 -16.25
C MET A 118 15.21 2.28 -17.03
N THR A 119 15.47 1.02 -17.40
CA THR A 119 16.62 0.59 -18.18
C THR A 119 16.65 1.30 -19.54
N TYR A 120 15.52 1.37 -20.24
CA TYR A 120 15.42 2.13 -21.48
C TYR A 120 15.84 3.59 -21.28
N THR A 121 15.31 4.26 -20.26
CA THR A 121 15.63 5.67 -19.98
C THR A 121 17.13 5.86 -19.70
N VAL A 122 17.74 4.94 -18.95
CA VAL A 122 19.19 4.98 -18.62
C VAL A 122 20.07 4.79 -19.86
N PHE A 123 19.70 3.88 -20.77
CA PHE A 123 20.53 3.58 -21.94
C PHE A 123 20.24 4.47 -23.15
N ALA A 124 18.98 4.84 -23.40
CA ALA A 124 18.58 5.70 -24.51
C ALA A 124 18.82 7.18 -24.22
N GLY A 125 19.00 7.56 -22.95
CA GLY A 125 19.17 8.95 -22.51
C GLY A 125 17.89 9.80 -22.61
N GLN A 126 16.76 9.19 -22.94
CA GLN A 126 15.46 9.84 -23.05
C GLN A 126 14.34 8.92 -22.50
N PRO A 127 13.26 9.48 -21.93
CA PRO A 127 12.15 8.70 -21.41
C PRO A 127 11.32 8.05 -22.53
N LEU A 128 10.53 7.03 -22.20
CA LEU A 128 9.58 6.42 -23.13
C LEU A 128 8.45 7.38 -23.52
N LEU A 129 8.00 8.17 -22.55
CA LEU A 129 6.98 9.19 -22.73
C LEU A 129 7.54 10.56 -22.34
N PRO A 130 7.27 11.61 -23.11
CA PRO A 130 7.68 12.96 -22.74
C PRO A 130 7.01 13.34 -21.43
N PHE A 131 7.79 13.88 -20.50
CA PHE A 131 7.27 14.40 -19.24
C PHE A 131 6.42 15.64 -19.54
N PRO A 132 5.11 15.67 -19.21
CA PRO A 132 4.32 16.87 -19.40
C PRO A 132 4.83 17.94 -18.44
N SER A 133 5.34 19.06 -18.97
CA SER A 133 5.68 20.24 -18.18
C SER A 133 4.39 20.91 -17.71
N VAL A 134 3.79 20.40 -16.64
CA VAL A 134 2.62 21.03 -16.01
C VAL A 134 3.13 22.17 -15.14
N THR A 135 3.29 23.34 -15.72
CA THR A 135 3.46 24.57 -14.94
C THR A 135 2.10 24.90 -14.34
N VAL A 136 1.93 24.64 -13.04
CA VAL A 136 0.71 25.00 -12.32
C VAL A 136 0.76 26.49 -12.02
N THR A 137 0.37 27.30 -13.01
CA THR A 137 0.08 28.72 -12.77
C THR A 137 -1.35 28.82 -12.22
N PRO A 138 -1.57 29.46 -11.05
CA PRO A 138 -2.92 29.64 -10.51
C PRO A 138 -3.82 30.34 -11.53
N GLY A 139 -4.86 29.65 -12.02
CA GLY A 139 -5.83 30.20 -12.96
C GLY A 139 -5.58 29.94 -14.45
N ASP A 140 -4.45 29.35 -14.86
CA ASP A 140 -4.20 29.05 -16.27
C ASP A 140 -4.67 27.65 -16.68
N GLY A 141 -5.74 27.63 -17.47
CA GLY A 141 -6.19 26.48 -18.25
C GLY A 141 -6.83 25.33 -17.45
N PRO A 142 -7.49 24.39 -18.16
CA PRO A 142 -8.21 23.28 -17.53
C PRO A 142 -7.27 22.30 -16.80
N LEU A 143 -6.02 22.13 -17.28
CA LEU A 143 -5.03 21.23 -16.67
C LEU A 143 -4.39 21.82 -15.39
N GLY A 144 -4.11 23.12 -15.36
CA GLY A 144 -3.61 23.81 -14.16
C GLY A 144 -4.68 23.82 -13.06
N GLY A 145 -5.93 24.12 -13.43
CA GLY A 145 -7.08 24.03 -12.54
C GLY A 145 -7.34 22.61 -12.01
N ALA A 146 -7.20 21.58 -12.86
CA ALA A 146 -7.32 20.18 -12.44
C ALA A 146 -6.21 19.75 -11.48
N ALA A 147 -4.95 20.13 -11.74
CA ALA A 147 -3.82 19.82 -10.86
C ALA A 147 -3.97 20.49 -9.49
N GLN A 148 -4.31 21.78 -9.47
CA GLN A 148 -4.58 22.51 -8.22
C GLN A 148 -5.78 21.92 -7.47
N GLY A 149 -6.86 21.59 -8.20
CA GLY A 149 -8.04 20.94 -7.64
C GLY A 149 -7.74 19.56 -7.04
N ALA A 150 -6.87 18.77 -7.67
CA ALA A 150 -6.43 17.48 -7.15
C ALA A 150 -5.64 17.61 -5.85
N VAL A 151 -4.72 18.59 -5.76
CA VAL A 151 -3.94 18.83 -4.54
C VAL A 151 -4.83 19.33 -3.39
N VAL A 152 -5.65 20.36 -3.65
CA VAL A 152 -6.54 20.94 -2.64
C VAL A 152 -7.62 19.94 -2.24
N GLY A 153 -8.26 19.28 -3.21
CA GLY A 153 -9.27 18.25 -2.97
C GLY A 153 -8.70 17.05 -2.22
N GLY A 154 -7.48 16.62 -2.54
CA GLY A 154 -6.77 15.56 -1.82
C GLY A 154 -6.51 15.93 -0.36
N MET A 155 -6.03 17.15 -0.09
CA MET A 155 -5.84 17.65 1.28
C MET A 155 -7.14 17.72 2.07
N VAL A 156 -8.18 18.35 1.49
CA VAL A 156 -9.49 18.49 2.15
C VAL A 156 -10.12 17.13 2.40
N GLY A 157 -10.07 16.23 1.42
CA GLY A 157 -10.56 14.86 1.55
C GLY A 157 -9.83 14.09 2.65
N ALA A 158 -8.50 14.21 2.74
CA ALA A 158 -7.72 13.58 3.81
C ALA A 158 -8.13 14.09 5.20
N VAL A 159 -8.24 15.41 5.37
CA VAL A 159 -8.67 16.01 6.66
C VAL A 159 -10.09 15.60 7.00
N ALA A 160 -11.02 15.66 6.05
CA ALA A 160 -12.40 15.24 6.25
C ALA A 160 -12.51 13.75 6.61
N GLY A 161 -11.69 12.90 5.97
CA GLY A 161 -11.61 11.47 6.30
C GLY A 161 -11.11 11.21 7.71
N ILE A 162 -10.07 11.93 8.16
CA ILE A 162 -9.57 11.85 9.54
C ILE A 162 -10.63 12.30 10.53
N ILE A 163 -11.24 13.46 10.31
CA ILE A 163 -12.29 14.01 11.18
C ILE A 163 -13.48 13.05 11.23
N GLY A 164 -13.94 12.55 10.09
CA GLY A 164 -15.05 11.59 9.99
C GLY A 164 -14.76 10.30 10.74
N SER A 165 -13.54 9.79 10.66
CA SER A 165 -13.10 8.61 11.41
C SER A 165 -13.14 8.85 12.91
N VAL A 166 -12.61 9.98 13.37
CA VAL A 166 -12.62 10.39 14.79
C VAL A 166 -14.05 10.59 15.30
N LEU A 167 -14.90 11.28 14.54
CA LEU A 167 -16.30 11.54 14.91
C LEU A 167 -17.12 10.25 14.97
N SER A 168 -16.91 9.33 14.02
CA SER A 168 -17.57 8.03 14.01
C SER A 168 -17.19 7.21 15.24
N TYR A 169 -15.90 7.22 15.61
CA TYR A 169 -15.41 6.59 16.83
C TYR A 169 -16.04 7.18 18.09
N ARG A 170 -16.11 8.52 18.19
CA ARG A 170 -16.75 9.21 19.32
C ARG A 170 -18.25 8.95 19.41
N LYS A 171 -18.95 8.88 18.27
CA LYS A 171 -20.40 8.60 18.21
C LYS A 171 -20.70 7.17 18.63
N ALA A 172 -19.89 6.20 18.20
CA ALA A 172 -20.03 4.81 18.62
C ALA A 172 -19.84 4.66 20.14
N ASN A 173 -18.88 5.37 20.73
CA ASN A 173 -18.62 5.33 22.17
C ASN A 173 -19.66 6.09 23.02
N ARG A 174 -20.47 6.98 22.44
CA ARG A 174 -21.57 7.68 23.13
C ARG A 174 -22.88 6.89 23.15
N ARG A 175 -22.98 5.81 22.36
CA ARG A 175 -24.17 4.95 22.26
C ARG A 175 -24.07 3.67 23.11
N LYS A 176 -22.92 3.44 23.76
CA LYS A 176 -22.77 2.49 24.86
C LYS A 176 -22.97 3.24 26.17
#